data_AF-A0A392P807-F1
#
_entry.id   AF-A0A392P807-F1
#
_cell.length_a   1.000
_cell.length_b   1.000
_cell.length_c   1.000
_cell.angle_alpha   90.00
_cell.angle_beta   90.00
_cell.angle_gamma   90.00
#
_symmetry.space_group_name_H-M   'P 1'
#
loop_
_entity.id
_entity.type
_entity.pdbx_description
1 polymer ?
#
loop_
_entity_poly.entity_id
_entity_poly.type
_entity_poly.pdbx_seq_one_letter_code
_entity_poly.pdbx_strand_id
1 'polypeptide(L)'
;VFQFADKYRGPYSNSLKPIVCPFYCSYSGYQDELLWGAAWLHKATKNPMYLNYIKVNGQILGADVSDNTFGWDNKHVGARILLSKEFLVQKVKSLYDYKGHADNFICSVIPGSSFSSSQYTPGERAFVQDE
;
A
#
# COMPACT_ATOMS: atom_id res chain seq x y z
N VAL A 1 -2.12 16.53 -9.84
CA VAL A 1 -1.01 15.80 -9.16
C VAL A 1 -0.92 14.35 -9.63
N PHE A 2 -1.92 13.50 -9.42
CA PHE A 2 -1.86 12.08 -9.82
C PHE A 2 -1.43 11.83 -11.26
N GLN A 3 -2.07 12.49 -12.24
CA GLN A 3 -1.72 12.34 -13.66
C GLN A 3 -0.27 12.73 -13.98
N PHE A 4 0.28 13.70 -13.25
CA PHE A 4 1.69 14.09 -13.41
C PHE A 4 2.61 12.98 -12.88
N ALA A 5 2.34 12.45 -11.69
CA ALA A 5 3.10 11.35 -11.10
C ALA A 5 3.04 10.07 -11.94
N ASP A 6 1.86 9.74 -12.49
CA ASP A 6 1.67 8.57 -13.34
C ASP A 6 2.36 8.71 -14.71
N LYS A 7 2.39 9.93 -15.27
CA LYS A 7 3.06 10.22 -16.54
C LYS A 7 4.59 10.26 -16.42
N TYR A 8 5.11 10.83 -15.34
CA TYR A 8 6.54 11.03 -15.11
C TYR A 8 7.01 10.21 -13.92
N ARG A 9 7.13 8.90 -14.14
CA ARG A 9 7.38 7.92 -13.10
C ARG A 9 8.83 7.92 -12.64
N GLY A 10 9.02 7.93 -11.34
CA GLY A 10 10.32 7.83 -10.69
C GLY A 10 10.26 8.29 -9.24
N PRO A 11 11.07 7.72 -8.34
CA PRO A 11 11.14 8.19 -6.97
C PRO A 11 11.76 9.58 -6.94
N TYR A 12 11.16 10.47 -6.17
CA TYR A 12 11.57 11.87 -6.11
C TYR A 12 13.01 12.05 -5.55
N SER A 13 13.43 11.12 -4.70
CA SER A 13 14.76 11.06 -4.09
C SER A 13 15.86 10.87 -5.14
N ASN A 14 15.57 10.37 -6.35
CA ASN A 14 16.59 10.28 -7.42
C ASN A 14 17.16 11.65 -7.81
N SER A 15 16.31 12.68 -7.87
CA SER A 15 16.73 14.02 -8.27
C SER A 15 17.11 14.90 -7.08
N LEU A 16 16.55 14.64 -5.90
CA LEU A 16 16.73 15.48 -4.71
C LEU A 16 17.57 14.82 -3.61
N LYS A 17 18.24 13.69 -3.90
CA LYS A 17 19.00 12.89 -2.92
C LYS A 17 19.85 13.73 -1.95
N PRO A 18 20.67 14.70 -2.40
CA PRO A 18 21.55 15.45 -1.51
C PRO A 18 20.83 16.32 -0.46
N ILE A 19 19.52 16.56 -0.66
CA ILE A 19 18.72 17.47 0.16
C ILE A 19 17.80 16.69 1.11
N VAL A 20 17.24 15.56 0.63
CA VAL A 20 16.22 14.82 1.39
C VAL A 20 16.75 13.59 2.11
N CYS A 21 17.88 13.04 1.65
CA CYS A 21 18.52 11.91 2.32
C CYS A 21 19.54 12.38 3.36
N PRO A 22 19.65 11.70 4.52
CA PRO A 22 19.07 10.40 4.85
C PRO A 22 17.67 10.44 5.52
N PHE A 23 16.99 11.59 5.56
CA PHE A 23 15.76 11.73 6.38
C PHE A 23 14.52 11.12 5.74
N TYR A 24 14.23 11.46 4.49
CA TYR A 24 13.02 11.01 3.77
C TYR A 24 13.36 10.43 2.41
N CYS A 25 14.33 9.52 2.34
CA CYS A 25 14.63 8.85 1.07
C CYS A 25 13.48 7.95 0.65
N SER A 26 13.01 8.06 -0.59
CA SER A 26 12.09 7.06 -1.15
C SER A 26 12.84 5.73 -1.31
N TYR A 27 12.50 4.76 -0.47
CA TYR A 27 13.11 3.42 -0.41
C TYR A 27 12.25 2.39 -1.14
N SER A 28 10.95 2.36 -0.87
CA SER A 28 9.96 1.48 -1.51
C SER A 28 9.60 1.89 -2.95
N GLY A 29 9.93 3.12 -3.34
CA GLY A 29 9.73 3.63 -4.69
C GLY A 29 8.54 4.58 -4.80
N TYR A 30 7.76 4.43 -5.88
CA TYR A 30 6.57 5.26 -6.15
C TYR A 30 5.33 4.43 -6.50
N GLN A 31 5.49 3.12 -6.63
CA GLN A 31 4.48 2.20 -7.13
C GLN A 31 3.29 2.15 -6.17
N ASP A 32 3.59 2.04 -4.88
CA ASP A 32 2.62 2.06 -3.81
C ASP A 32 1.92 3.42 -3.69
N GLU A 33 2.60 4.55 -3.88
CA GLU A 33 1.95 5.87 -3.96
C GLU A 33 0.97 5.98 -5.12
N LEU A 34 1.30 5.43 -6.30
CA LEU A 34 0.38 5.44 -7.44
C LEU A 34 -0.85 4.57 -7.15
N LEU A 35 -0.66 3.38 -6.57
CA LEU A 35 -1.76 2.51 -6.20
C LEU A 35 -2.65 3.16 -5.12
N TRP A 36 -2.03 3.75 -4.10
CA TRP A 36 -2.69 4.47 -3.00
C TRP A 36 -3.46 5.69 -3.49
N GLY A 37 -2.83 6.51 -4.34
CA GLY A 37 -3.45 7.69 -4.94
C GLY A 37 -4.67 7.33 -5.79
N ALA A 38 -4.55 6.28 -6.62
CA ALA A 38 -5.68 5.79 -7.42
C ALA A 38 -6.83 5.28 -6.54
N ALA A 39 -6.53 4.56 -5.46
CA ALA A 39 -7.53 4.06 -4.52
C ALA A 39 -8.28 5.21 -3.80
N TRP A 40 -7.58 6.24 -3.34
CA TRP A 40 -8.22 7.42 -2.74
C TRP A 40 -9.04 8.23 -3.73
N LEU A 41 -8.51 8.45 -4.94
CA LEU A 41 -9.25 9.17 -5.98
C LEU A 41 -10.51 8.42 -6.38
N HIS A 42 -10.45 7.09 -6.51
CA HIS A 42 -11.63 6.28 -6.71
C HIS A 42 -12.65 6.46 -5.57
N LYS A 43 -12.20 6.36 -4.31
CA LYS A 43 -13.07 6.49 -3.14
C LYS A 43 -13.74 7.86 -3.05
N ALA A 44 -12.98 8.93 -3.27
CA ALA A 44 -13.45 10.30 -3.13
C ALA A 44 -14.36 10.75 -4.29
N THR A 45 -14.05 10.34 -5.52
CA THR A 45 -14.75 10.83 -6.71
C THR A 45 -15.79 9.87 -7.26
N LYS A 46 -15.70 8.58 -6.91
CA LYS A 46 -16.45 7.48 -7.54
C LYS A 46 -16.26 7.37 -9.05
N ASN A 47 -15.24 8.04 -9.61
CA ASN A 47 -14.94 7.96 -11.02
C ASN A 47 -14.43 6.55 -11.37
N PRO A 48 -15.05 5.84 -12.32
CA PRO A 48 -14.67 4.48 -12.71
C PRO A 48 -13.28 4.40 -13.35
N MET A 49 -12.75 5.52 -13.86
CA MET A 49 -11.40 5.60 -14.44
C MET A 49 -10.34 5.10 -13.46
N TYR A 50 -10.42 5.49 -12.18
CA TYR A 50 -9.44 5.10 -11.17
C TYR A 50 -9.55 3.63 -10.79
N LEU A 51 -10.78 3.10 -10.71
CA LEU A 51 -10.98 1.67 -10.49
C LEU A 51 -10.42 0.85 -11.68
N ASN A 52 -10.62 1.32 -12.91
CA ASN A 52 -10.03 0.69 -14.08
C ASN A 52 -8.50 0.76 -14.05
N TYR A 53 -7.94 1.91 -13.66
CA TYR A 53 -6.50 2.08 -13.48
C TYR A 53 -5.93 1.07 -12.49
N ILE A 54 -6.59 0.88 -11.33
CA ILE A 54 -6.19 -0.11 -10.31
C ILE A 54 -6.23 -1.53 -10.87
N LYS A 55 -7.29 -1.90 -11.59
CA LYS A 55 -7.42 -3.24 -12.18
C LYS A 55 -6.34 -3.54 -13.21
N VAL A 56 -5.97 -2.56 -14.02
CA VAL A 56 -4.99 -2.72 -15.09
C VAL A 56 -3.56 -2.67 -14.57
N ASN A 57 -3.26 -1.75 -13.66
CA ASN A 57 -1.89 -1.48 -13.21
C ASN A 57 -1.54 -2.15 -11.87
N GLY A 58 -2.52 -2.63 -11.12
CA GLY A 58 -2.36 -3.07 -9.74
C GLY A 58 -1.22 -4.06 -9.53
N GLN A 59 -1.14 -5.09 -10.35
CA GLN A 59 -0.07 -6.10 -10.27
C GLN A 59 1.33 -5.49 -10.51
N ILE A 60 1.47 -4.63 -11.52
CA ILE A 60 2.73 -3.93 -11.82
C ILE A 60 3.10 -2.94 -10.70
N LEU A 61 2.09 -2.37 -10.04
CA LEU A 61 2.26 -1.44 -8.92
C LEU A 61 2.34 -2.16 -7.57
N GLY A 62 2.67 -3.46 -7.54
CA GLY A 62 2.95 -4.19 -6.32
C GLY A 62 1.72 -4.56 -5.49
N ALA A 63 0.55 -4.76 -6.11
CA ALA A 63 -0.63 -5.25 -5.40
C ALA A 63 -0.38 -6.59 -4.67
N ASP A 64 0.52 -7.42 -5.18
CA ASP A 64 0.90 -8.75 -4.69
C ASP A 64 2.18 -8.78 -3.84
N VAL A 65 2.92 -7.67 -3.76
CA VAL A 65 4.17 -7.56 -2.98
C VAL A 65 3.89 -7.89 -1.51
N SER A 66 4.52 -8.92 -0.97
CA SER A 66 4.33 -9.28 0.44
C SER A 66 5.13 -8.33 1.35
N ASP A 67 4.63 -7.11 1.53
CA ASP A 67 5.09 -6.19 2.57
C ASP A 67 4.08 -6.12 3.72
N ASN A 68 4.63 -6.08 4.94
CA ASN A 68 3.86 -5.99 6.18
C ASN A 68 4.19 -4.71 6.95
N THR A 69 4.64 -3.67 6.24
CA THR A 69 4.91 -2.36 6.83
C THR A 69 4.02 -1.32 6.17
N PHE A 70 3.50 -0.42 6.98
CA PHE A 70 2.74 0.74 6.52
C PHE A 70 3.33 1.97 7.17
N GLY A 71 3.76 2.92 6.35
CA GLY A 71 4.46 4.09 6.84
C GLY A 71 4.46 5.23 5.83
N TRP A 72 5.27 6.23 6.12
CA TRP A 72 5.40 7.40 5.27
C TRP A 72 6.02 7.05 3.91
N ASP A 73 6.85 6.00 3.83
CA ASP A 73 7.52 5.53 2.62
C ASP A 73 6.68 4.48 1.88
N ASN A 74 6.10 3.48 2.58
CA ASN A 74 5.33 2.40 1.93
C ASN A 74 3.81 2.44 2.24
N LYS A 75 2.97 2.47 1.20
CA LYS A 75 1.49 2.49 1.27
C LYS A 75 0.78 1.22 0.83
N HIS A 76 1.46 0.18 0.36
CA HIS A 76 0.79 -0.98 -0.26
C HIS A 76 -0.25 -1.62 0.67
N VAL A 77 0.12 -1.85 1.92
CA VAL A 77 -0.79 -2.37 2.97
C VAL A 77 -2.04 -1.49 3.09
N GLY A 78 -1.86 -0.17 3.18
CA GLY A 78 -2.97 0.77 3.27
C GLY A 78 -3.88 0.71 2.04
N ALA A 79 -3.29 0.66 0.84
CA ALA A 79 -4.03 0.54 -0.40
C ALA A 79 -4.85 -0.76 -0.49
N ARG A 80 -4.27 -1.89 -0.07
CA ARG A 80 -4.97 -3.19 -0.03
C ARG A 80 -6.14 -3.17 0.93
N ILE A 81 -5.98 -2.64 2.14
CA ILE A 81 -7.07 -2.51 3.11
C ILE A 81 -8.18 -1.58 2.58
N LEU A 82 -7.81 -0.49 1.91
CA LEU A 82 -8.78 0.42 1.33
C LEU A 82 -9.60 -0.25 0.22
N LEU A 83 -8.93 -1.00 -0.66
CA LEU A 83 -9.53 -1.70 -1.78
C LEU A 83 -10.30 -2.97 -1.36
N SER A 84 -9.90 -3.63 -0.28
CA SER A 84 -10.65 -4.76 0.29
C SER A 84 -12.03 -4.34 0.76
N LYS A 85 -12.19 -3.08 1.24
CA LYS A 85 -13.51 -2.53 1.55
C LYS A 85 -14.41 -2.40 0.32
N GLU A 86 -13.86 -2.04 -0.83
CA GLU A 86 -14.61 -2.00 -2.10
C GLU A 86 -15.03 -3.42 -2.55
N PHE A 87 -14.18 -4.43 -2.31
CA PHE A 87 -14.57 -5.84 -2.50
C PHE A 87 -15.70 -6.27 -1.56
N LEU A 88 -15.58 -6.02 -0.25
CA LEU A 88 -16.52 -6.52 0.76
C LEU A 88 -17.87 -5.79 0.73
N VAL A 89 -17.86 -4.46 0.61
CA VAL A 89 -19.05 -3.61 0.74
C VAL A 89 -19.69 -3.34 -0.61
N GLN A 90 -18.90 -2.94 -1.60
CA GLN A 90 -19.38 -2.62 -2.95
C GLN A 90 -19.41 -3.85 -3.87
N LYS A 91 -19.01 -5.03 -3.37
CA LYS A 91 -19.07 -6.32 -4.07
C LYS A 91 -18.27 -6.34 -5.38
N VAL A 92 -17.19 -5.58 -5.46
CA VAL A 92 -16.31 -5.51 -6.63
C VAL A 92 -15.39 -6.74 -6.67
N LYS A 93 -15.90 -7.87 -7.20
CA LYS A 93 -15.23 -9.18 -7.18
C LYS A 93 -13.81 -9.21 -7.72
N SER A 94 -13.50 -8.36 -8.70
CA SER A 94 -12.16 -8.26 -9.30
C SER A 94 -11.08 -7.75 -8.32
N LEU A 95 -11.45 -7.28 -7.13
CA LEU A 95 -10.52 -6.86 -6.08
C LEU A 95 -10.29 -7.94 -5.01
N TYR A 96 -10.61 -9.20 -5.31
CA TYR A 96 -10.47 -10.33 -4.39
C TYR A 96 -9.07 -10.45 -3.80
N ASP A 97 -8.02 -10.32 -4.63
CA ASP A 97 -6.64 -10.47 -4.18
C ASP A 97 -6.26 -9.41 -3.14
N TYR A 98 -6.72 -8.17 -3.29
CA TYR A 98 -6.50 -7.10 -2.31
C TYR A 98 -7.07 -7.45 -0.93
N LYS A 99 -8.21 -8.14 -0.88
CA LYS A 99 -8.77 -8.65 0.38
C LYS A 99 -7.87 -9.73 0.96
N GLY A 100 -7.40 -10.68 0.15
CA GLY A 100 -6.48 -11.73 0.61
C GLY A 100 -5.19 -11.15 1.21
N HIS A 101 -4.56 -10.20 0.53
CA HIS A 101 -3.34 -9.56 1.04
C HIS A 101 -3.59 -8.66 2.25
N ALA A 102 -4.74 -7.99 2.33
CA ALA A 102 -5.13 -7.24 3.52
C ALA A 102 -5.30 -8.16 4.73
N ASP A 103 -5.96 -9.31 4.56
CA ASP A 103 -6.12 -10.30 5.63
C ASP A 103 -4.77 -10.85 6.09
N ASN A 104 -3.87 -11.17 5.15
CA ASN A 104 -2.53 -11.66 5.48
C ASN A 104 -1.76 -10.66 6.36
N PHE A 105 -1.80 -9.38 6.02
CA PHE A 105 -1.19 -8.34 6.84
C PHE A 105 -1.84 -8.27 8.23
N ILE A 106 -3.17 -8.19 8.31
CA ILE A 106 -3.88 -8.12 9.60
C ILE A 106 -3.57 -9.33 10.47
N CYS A 107 -3.54 -10.54 9.90
CA CYS A 107 -3.15 -11.75 10.61
C CYS A 107 -1.69 -11.72 11.07
N SER A 108 -0.77 -11.15 10.28
CA SER A 108 0.64 -11.06 10.66
C SER A 108 0.89 -10.20 11.90
N VAL A 109 0.03 -9.20 12.13
CA VAL A 109 0.12 -8.22 13.23
C VAL A 109 -0.85 -8.51 14.38
N ILE A 110 -1.60 -9.61 14.37
CA ILE A 110 -2.45 -10.00 15.50
C ILE A 110 -1.70 -11.01 16.37
N PRO A 111 -1.44 -10.71 17.66
CA PRO A 111 -0.81 -11.66 18.57
C PRO A 111 -1.61 -12.96 18.64
N GLY A 112 -0.92 -14.11 18.60
CA GLY A 112 -1.55 -15.43 18.74
C GLY A 112 -2.28 -15.93 17.50
N SER A 113 -2.29 -15.17 16.40
CA SER A 113 -2.74 -15.70 15.11
C SER A 113 -1.76 -16.77 14.60
N SER A 114 -2.26 -17.80 13.90
CA SER A 114 -1.41 -18.86 13.32
C SER A 114 -0.42 -18.35 12.27
N PHE A 115 -0.60 -17.12 11.78
CA PHE A 115 0.23 -16.47 10.78
C PHE A 115 0.94 -15.22 11.33
N SER A 116 0.93 -15.04 12.66
CA SER A 116 1.59 -13.91 13.31
C SER A 116 3.10 -13.98 13.09
N SER A 117 3.66 -12.98 12.43
CA SER A 117 5.11 -12.83 12.25
C SER A 117 5.69 -11.64 13.01
N SER A 118 4.84 -10.77 13.57
CA SER A 118 5.28 -9.61 14.36
C SER A 118 5.87 -10.03 15.71
N GLN A 119 6.95 -9.37 16.10
CA GLN A 119 7.53 -9.52 17.43
C GLN A 119 6.80 -8.62 18.42
N TYR A 120 6.70 -9.06 19.67
CA TYR A 120 6.07 -8.30 20.74
C TYR A 120 7.02 -8.14 21.90
N THR A 121 7.01 -6.94 22.48
CA THR A 121 7.70 -6.70 23.75
C THR A 121 6.99 -7.45 24.89
N PRO A 122 7.64 -7.67 26.05
CA PRO A 122 6.98 -8.25 27.22
C PRO A 122 5.74 -7.47 27.70
N GLY A 123 5.62 -6.19 27.34
CA GLY A 123 4.43 -5.37 27.60
C GLY A 123 3.39 -5.41 26.48
N GLU A 124 3.39 -6.44 25.64
CA GLU A 124 2.41 -6.72 24.57
C GLU A 124 2.30 -5.62 23.50
N ARG A 125 3.31 -4.74 23.39
CA ARG A 125 3.41 -3.80 22.27
C ARG A 125 4.08 -4.47 21.08
N ALA A 126 3.45 -4.36 19.91
CA ALA A 126 4.04 -4.77 18.63
C ALA A 126 5.34 -4.01 18.40
N PHE A 127 6.40 -4.75 18.10
CA PHE A 127 7.69 -4.20 17.70
C PHE A 127 7.73 -4.13 16.17
N VAL A 128 7.95 -2.93 15.65
CA VAL A 128 8.12 -2.66 14.22
C VAL A 128 9.56 -2.22 14.03
N GLN A 129 10.27 -2.89 13.15
CA GLN A 129 11.61 -2.50 12.74
C GLN A 129 11.48 -1.69 11.45
N ASP A 130 11.77 -0.40 11.53
CA ASP A 130 11.85 0.47 10.35
C ASP A 130 13.22 0.27 9.68
N GLU A 131 13.25 0.28 8.33
CA GLU A 131 14.47 0.19 7.52
C GLU A 131 15.31 1.47 7.55
#